data_AF-A0A0G9MX94-F1
#
_entry.id   AF-A0A0G9MX94-F1
#
_cell.length_a   1.000
_cell.length_b   1.000
_cell.length_c   1.000
_cell.angle_alpha   90.00
_cell.angle_beta   90.00
_cell.angle_gamma   90.00
#
_symmetry.space_group_name_H-M   'P 1'
#
loop_
_entity.id
_entity.type
_entity.pdbx_description
1 polymer ?
#
loop_
_entity_poly.entity_id
_entity_poly.type
_entity_poly.pdbx_seq_one_letter_code
_entity_poly.pdbx_strand_id
1 'polypeptide(L)' 'MGVVAGDAVDFTKTYARASFGYENPVDYVGQVLDDGERITGVWSLLDMNGTFEMTRHASRAEAGERVAEEELSLSARS' A
#
# COMPACT_ATOMS: atom_id res chain seq x y z
N MET A 1 2.34 -0.55 -8.55
CA MET A 1 2.60 -1.93 -8.99
C MET A 1 3.28 -2.68 -7.86
N GLY A 2 3.13 -4.00 -7.80
CA GLY A 2 3.79 -4.82 -6.79
C GLY A 2 3.70 -6.31 -7.09
N VAL A 3 4.56 -7.09 -6.45
CA VAL A 3 4.66 -8.55 -6.54
C VAL A 3 4.64 -9.13 -5.13
N VAL A 4 3.95 -10.26 -4.98
CA VAL A 4 4.03 -11.14 -3.81
C VAL A 4 4.54 -12.49 -4.29
N ALA A 5 5.61 -13.00 -3.69
CA ALA A 5 6.22 -14.28 -4.05
C ALA A 5 6.57 -15.07 -2.78
N GLY A 6 5.76 -16.10 -2.47
CA GLY A 6 5.78 -16.72 -1.15
C GLY A 6 5.43 -15.67 -0.09
N ASP A 7 6.30 -15.53 0.92
CA ASP A 7 6.14 -14.54 1.97
C ASP A 7 6.81 -13.19 1.63
N ALA A 8 7.51 -13.06 0.50
CA ALA A 8 8.15 -11.81 0.12
C ALA A 8 7.15 -10.84 -0.53
N VAL A 9 7.26 -9.55 -0.20
CA VAL A 9 6.51 -8.47 -0.86
C VAL A 9 7.45 -7.40 -1.40
N ASP A 10 7.12 -6.90 -2.59
CA ASP A 10 7.78 -5.79 -3.25
C ASP A 10 6.70 -4.92 -3.90
N PHE A 11 6.59 -3.66 -3.53
CA PHE A 11 5.66 -2.75 -4.17
C PHE A 11 6.07 -1.28 -4.07
N THR A 12 5.61 -0.51 -5.06
CA THR A 12 5.76 0.94 -5.06
C THR A 12 4.43 1.62 -4.77
N LYS A 13 4.43 2.58 -3.82
CA LYS A 13 3.28 3.41 -3.49
C LYS A 13 3.43 4.82 -4.04
N THR A 14 2.46 5.24 -4.84
CA THR A 14 2.35 6.60 -5.38
C THR A 14 1.19 7.34 -4.72
N TYR A 15 1.38 8.61 -4.39
CA TYR A 15 0.37 9.45 -3.75
C TYR A 15 -0.22 10.44 -4.76
N ALA A 16 -1.46 10.21 -5.20
CA ALA A 16 -2.09 10.97 -6.30
C ALA A 16 -2.32 12.47 -6.02
N ARG A 17 -2.32 12.89 -4.74
CA ARG A 17 -2.44 14.30 -4.31
C ARG A 17 -1.35 14.66 -3.30
N ALA A 18 -0.14 14.21 -3.54
CA ALA A 18 1.00 14.61 -2.73
C ALA A 18 1.17 16.13 -2.75
N SER A 19 1.41 16.73 -1.58
CA SER A 19 1.92 18.10 -1.51
C SER A 19 3.30 18.17 -2.18
N PHE A 20 3.67 19.36 -2.66
CA PHE A 20 4.98 19.60 -3.28
C PHE A 20 6.12 19.01 -2.42
N GLY A 21 6.95 18.16 -3.03
CA GLY A 21 8.02 17.40 -2.36
C GLY A 21 7.71 15.93 -2.03
N TYR A 22 6.46 15.49 -2.10
CA TYR A 22 6.05 14.09 -1.84
C TYR A 22 5.59 13.34 -3.09
N GLU A 23 5.94 13.88 -4.26
CA GLU A 23 5.53 13.40 -5.58
C GLU A 23 6.22 12.08 -5.96
N ASN A 24 7.37 11.82 -5.33
CA ASN A 24 8.21 10.67 -5.62
C ASN A 24 7.57 9.38 -5.08
N PRO A 25 7.51 8.32 -5.91
CA PRO A 25 7.03 7.02 -5.46
C PRO A 25 7.91 6.45 -4.34
N VAL A 26 7.28 5.85 -3.32
CA VAL A 26 7.98 5.19 -2.21
C VAL A 26 8.05 3.70 -2.50
N ASP A 27 9.26 3.14 -2.44
CA ASP A 27 9.51 1.72 -2.64
C ASP A 27 9.46 0.96 -1.31
N TYR A 28 8.82 -0.20 -1.30
CA TYR A 28 8.65 -1.05 -0.12
C TYR A 28 9.07 -2.48 -0.44
N VAL A 29 9.97 -3.02 0.37
CA VAL A 29 10.37 -4.43 0.33
C VAL A 29 10.23 -5.02 1.71
N GLY A 30 9.61 -6.19 1.82
CA GLY A 30 9.33 -6.79 3.12
C GLY A 30 8.91 -8.25 3.06
N GLN A 31 8.41 -8.72 4.20
CA GLN A 31 7.92 -10.07 4.39
C GLN A 31 6.56 -10.09 5.08
N VAL A 32 5.71 -11.00 4.63
CA VAL A 32 4.45 -11.36 5.26
C VAL A 32 4.73 -12.33 6.41
N LEU A 33 4.13 -12.07 7.55
CA LEU A 33 4.24 -12.84 8.80
C LEU A 33 2.83 -13.14 9.33
N ASP A 34 2.76 -13.98 10.35
CA ASP A 34 1.54 -14.26 11.14
C ASP A 34 0.33 -14.57 10.25
N ASP A 35 0.46 -15.56 9.37
CA ASP A 35 -0.58 -16.03 8.44
C ASP A 35 -1.18 -14.95 7.52
N GLY A 36 -0.42 -13.89 7.25
CA GLY A 36 -0.89 -12.79 6.41
C GLY A 36 -1.32 -11.54 7.16
N GLU A 37 -1.40 -11.59 8.49
CA GLU A 37 -1.86 -10.46 9.30
C GLU A 37 -0.81 -9.37 9.46
N ARG A 38 0.48 -9.70 9.43
CA ARG A 38 1.55 -8.73 9.67
C ARG A 38 2.49 -8.67 8.49
N ILE A 39 2.97 -7.47 8.14
CA ILE A 39 4.02 -7.26 7.14
C ILE A 39 5.08 -6.38 7.78
N THR A 40 6.34 -6.79 7.69
CA THR A 40 7.48 -5.99 8.15
C THR A 40 8.48 -5.83 7.02
N GLY A 41 9.26 -4.75 7.03
CA GLY A 41 10.24 -4.52 5.98
C GLY A 41 10.89 -3.15 6.04
N VAL A 42 11.40 -2.73 4.89
CA VAL A 42 12.02 -1.43 4.68
C VAL A 42 11.31 -0.64 3.60
N TRP A 43 11.38 0.68 3.72
CA TRP A 43 10.97 1.59 2.67
C TRP A 43 12.13 2.48 2.25
N SER A 44 12.10 2.94 1.00
CA SER A 44 13.06 3.92 0.49
C SER A 44 12.37 4.98 -0.37
N LEU A 45 12.86 6.22 -0.25
CA LEU A 45 12.41 7.40 -0.97
C LEU A 45 13.60 8.34 -1.17
N LEU A 46 14.17 8.38 -2.37
CA LEU A 46 15.37 9.17 -2.67
C LEU A 46 16.52 8.83 -1.68
N ASP A 47 16.97 9.82 -0.90
CA ASP A 47 18.01 9.68 0.13
C ASP A 47 17.46 9.23 1.50
N MET A 48 16.13 9.12 1.63
CA MET A 48 15.46 8.69 2.86
C MET A 48 15.12 7.20 2.83
N ASN A 49 15.23 6.55 3.99
CA ASN A 49 14.84 5.16 4.17
C ASN A 49 14.48 4.90 5.64
N GLY A 50 13.82 3.77 5.87
CA GLY A 50 13.51 3.31 7.22
C GLY A 50 12.85 1.95 7.24
N THR A 51 12.51 1.48 8.44
CA THR A 51 11.75 0.25 8.64
C THR A 51 10.25 0.55 8.70
N PHE A 52 9.42 -0.44 8.39
CA PHE A 52 7.98 -0.37 8.61
C PHE A 52 7.42 -1.66 9.18
N GLU A 53 6.24 -1.53 9.77
CA GLU A 53 5.35 -2.61 10.15
C GLU A 53 3.93 -2.24 9.77
N MET A 54 3.19 -3.20 9.22
CA MET A 54 1.81 -3.05 8.81
C MET A 54 1.00 -4.22 9.33
N THR A 55 -0.16 -3.92 9.92
CA THR A 55 -1.14 -4.93 10.33
C THR A 55 -2.33 -4.90 9.39
N ARG A 56 -2.67 -6.05 8.81
CA ARG A 56 -3.90 -6.27 8.04
C ARG A 56 -5.00 -6.70 8.99
N HIS A 57 -6.09 -5.92 9.05
CA HIS A 57 -7.30 -6.35 9.75
C HIS A 57 -8.26 -6.98 8.74
N ALA A 58 -8.51 -8.29 8.86
CA ALA A 58 -9.35 -9.06 7.95
C ALA A 58 -10.77 -8.48 7.77
N SER A 59 -11.31 -7.79 8.78
CA SER A 59 -12.63 -7.16 8.74
C SER A 59 -12.72 -5.87 7.90
N ARG A 60 -11.59 -5.28 7.47
CA ARG A 60 -11.57 -4.00 6.74
C ARG A 60 -11.42 -4.14 5.22
N ALA A 61 -11.05 -5.32 4.72
CA ALA A 61 -10.93 -5.57 3.28
C ALA A 61 -12.28 -5.37 2.55
N GLU A 62 -13.39 -5.82 3.14
CA GLU A 62 -14.75 -5.62 2.60
C GLU A 62 -15.28 -4.18 2.69
N ALA A 63 -14.65 -3.33 3.51
CA ALA A 63 -15.01 -1.92 3.62
C ALA A 63 -14.27 -1.06 2.58
N GLY A 64 -13.05 -1.45 2.19
CA GLY A 64 -12.26 -0.76 1.16
C GLY A 64 -12.83 -0.94 -0.25
N GLU A 65 -13.33 -2.13 -0.56
CA GLU A 65 -13.92 -2.46 -1.87
C GLU A 65 -15.22 -1.68 -2.13
N ARG A 66 -16.09 -1.55 -1.11
CA ARG A 66 -17.31 -0.74 -1.19
C ARG A 66 -17.04 0.75 -1.42
N VAL A 67 -16.00 1.32 -0.80
CA VAL A 67 -15.65 2.74 -0.99
C VAL A 67 -15.05 2.98 -2.38
N ALA A 68 -14.26 2.03 -2.89
CA ALA A 68 -13.69 2.12 -4.25
C ALA A 68 -14.78 1.98 -5.33
N GLU A 69 -15.75 1.08 -5.15
CA GLU A 69 -16.90 0.93 -6.06
C GLU A 69 -17.84 2.16 -6.03
N GLU A 70 -18.04 2.77 -4.87
CA GLU A 70 -18.89 3.96 -4.73
C GLU A 70 -18.29 5.19 -5.44
N GLU A 71 -16.98 5.42 -5.31
CA GLU A 71 -16.26 6.50 -6.00
C GLU A 71 -16.23 6.29 -7.54
N LEU A 72 -16.05 5.05 -8.01
CA LEU A 72 -16.13 4.72 -9.44
C LEU A 72 -17.55 4.91 -10.00
N SER A 73 -18.58 4.57 -9.22
CA SER A 73 -19.99 4.77 -9.57
C SER A 73 -20.37 6.26 -9.65
N LEU A 74 -19.85 7.08 -8.74
CA LEU A 74 -20.05 8.54 -8.74
C LEU A 74 -19.34 9.22 -9.93
N SER A 75 -18.13 8.76 -10.27
CA SER A 75 -17.39 9.26 -11.43
C SER A 75 -18.01 8.86 -12.78
N ALA A 76 -18.72 7.74 -12.86
CA ALA A 76 -19.36 7.26 -14.09
C ALA A 76 -20.72 7.90 -14.40
N ARG A 77 -21.28 8.67 -13.45
CA ARG A 77 -22.56 9.38 -13.57
C ARG A 77 -22.41 10.89 -13.77
N SER A 78 -21.18 11.39 -13.86
CA SER A 78 -20.83 12.81 -14.04
C SER A 78 -20.53 13.12 -15.50
#